data_AF-A0A8D8C5P4-F1
#
_entry.id   AF-A0A8D8C5P4-F1
#
_cell.length_a   1.000
_cell.length_b   1.000
_cell.length_c   1.000
_cell.angle_alpha   90.00
_cell.angle_beta   90.00
_cell.angle_gamma   90.00
#
_symmetry.space_group_name_H-M   'P 1'
#
loop_
_entity.id
_entity.type
_entity.pdbx_description
1 polymer ?
#
loop_
_entity_poly.entity_id
_entity_poly.type
_entity_poly.pdbx_seq_one_letter_code
_entity_poly.pdbx_strand_id
1 'polypeptide(L)'
;MMRSVFVYEGKYPKHPLPESWTYFNQKHKCKRGLFFMDDEEWFKYRKLLNPLMMRDTDWMVLPIQRMCEKAVQSLSEGVTKDNPSYEIQNIESTLYKWSIEVILCLMLGNSYNTTNMAKLNTLVNDFSRTVHTIFQYSSELMMIPPHLADCLQLSAWKKFERLVPETLALANKIIDISLDDIERGDGLLSKMQDCIASRDDIKRIFADLIIAAGDTHDLVLLSVGKTPNTAGPDKKWNI
;
A
#
# COMPACT_ATOMS: atom_id res chain seq x y z
N MET A 1 -11.98 26.13 12.53
CA MET A 1 -12.13 25.85 11.08
C MET A 1 -12.39 24.37 10.81
N MET A 2 -11.49 23.45 11.18
CA MET A 2 -11.69 21.99 10.99
C MET A 2 -13.01 21.44 11.56
N ARG A 3 -13.35 21.73 12.83
CA ARG A 3 -14.60 21.26 13.44
C ARG A 3 -15.86 21.69 12.68
N SER A 4 -15.85 22.90 12.11
CA SER A 4 -16.99 23.42 11.35
C SER A 4 -17.19 22.67 10.04
N VAL A 5 -16.11 22.24 9.38
CA VAL A 5 -16.17 21.43 8.15
C VAL A 5 -16.83 20.08 8.44
N PHE A 6 -16.44 19.41 9.53
CA PHE A 6 -17.00 18.12 9.92
C PHE A 6 -18.47 18.19 10.38
N VAL A 7 -18.93 19.33 10.91
CA VAL A 7 -20.35 19.51 11.28
C VAL A 7 -21.26 19.53 10.06
N TYR A 8 -20.77 19.98 8.90
CA TYR A 8 -21.52 19.99 7.64
C TYR A 8 -21.20 18.79 6.74
N GLU A 9 -20.47 17.80 7.25
CA GLU A 9 -20.14 16.60 6.50
C GLU A 9 -21.40 15.74 6.34
N GLY A 10 -21.77 15.46 5.09
CA GLY A 10 -22.96 14.66 4.78
C GLY A 10 -22.79 13.19 5.13
N LYS A 11 -23.87 12.41 4.93
CA LYS A 11 -23.86 10.95 5.13
C LYS A 11 -22.79 10.22 4.30
N TYR A 12 -22.44 10.80 3.15
CA TYR A 12 -21.40 10.32 2.25
C TYR A 12 -20.35 11.43 2.06
N PRO A 13 -19.31 11.48 2.92
CA PRO A 13 -18.22 12.43 2.77
C PRO A 13 -17.53 12.30 1.42
N LYS A 14 -17.19 13.43 0.81
CA LYS A 14 -16.35 13.48 -0.39
C LYS A 14 -14.95 13.96 0.00
N HIS A 15 -13.94 13.30 -0.52
CA HIS A 15 -12.55 13.68 -0.29
C HIS A 15 -11.89 14.07 -1.62
N PRO A 16 -10.85 14.93 -1.58
CA PRO A 16 -10.10 15.25 -2.78
C PRO A 16 -9.45 13.98 -3.34
N LEU A 17 -9.60 13.77 -4.64
CA LEU A 17 -8.92 12.72 -5.39
C LEU A 17 -7.80 13.34 -6.23
N PRO A 18 -6.66 12.66 -6.40
CA PRO A 18 -5.65 13.10 -7.36
C PRO A 18 -6.24 13.23 -8.77
N GLU A 19 -6.13 14.41 -9.38
CA GLU A 19 -6.78 14.69 -10.67
C GLU A 19 -6.30 13.76 -11.79
N SER A 20 -4.99 13.48 -11.83
CA SER A 20 -4.37 12.57 -12.82
C SER A 20 -4.96 11.16 -12.79
N TRP A 21 -5.17 10.63 -11.59
CA TRP A 21 -5.79 9.32 -11.39
C TRP A 21 -7.28 9.32 -11.75
N THR A 22 -8.01 10.37 -11.34
CA THR A 22 -9.44 10.52 -11.67
C THR A 22 -9.65 10.60 -13.18
N TYR A 23 -8.86 11.44 -13.86
CA TYR A 23 -8.91 11.58 -15.32
C TYR A 23 -8.54 10.27 -16.03
N PHE A 24 -7.50 9.57 -15.58
CA PHE A 24 -7.14 8.25 -16.11
C PHE A 24 -8.29 7.25 -15.95
N ASN A 25 -8.89 7.15 -14.76
CA ASN A 25 -9.97 6.20 -14.49
C ASN A 25 -11.19 6.48 -15.39
N GLN A 26 -11.53 7.75 -15.61
CA GLN A 26 -12.60 8.16 -16.52
C GLN A 26 -12.28 7.80 -17.98
N LYS A 27 -11.07 8.13 -18.45
CA LYS A 27 -10.60 7.87 -19.82
C LYS A 27 -10.62 6.37 -20.15
N HIS A 28 -10.15 5.53 -19.22
CA HIS A 28 -10.00 4.08 -19.40
C HIS A 28 -11.16 3.25 -18.83
N LYS A 29 -12.21 3.90 -18.31
CA LYS A 29 -13.36 3.24 -17.65
C LYS A 29 -12.92 2.25 -16.56
N CYS A 30 -11.88 2.61 -15.81
CA CYS A 30 -11.31 1.79 -14.76
C CYS A 30 -12.09 1.98 -13.46
N LYS A 31 -12.68 0.89 -12.95
CA LYS A 31 -13.25 0.88 -11.60
C LYS A 31 -12.17 0.61 -10.58
N ARG A 32 -12.21 1.36 -9.48
CA ARG A 32 -11.22 1.30 -8.41
C ARG A 32 -11.88 0.99 -7.06
N GLY A 33 -11.05 0.77 -6.06
CA GLY A 33 -11.42 0.39 -4.71
C GLY A 33 -11.90 1.57 -3.87
N LEU A 34 -11.88 1.38 -2.55
CA LEU A 34 -12.59 2.22 -1.58
C LEU A 34 -12.25 3.71 -1.69
N PHE A 35 -11.01 4.06 -2.04
CA PHE A 35 -10.57 5.44 -2.18
C PHE A 35 -11.21 6.16 -3.39
N PHE A 36 -11.62 5.45 -4.44
CA PHE A 36 -12.21 6.07 -5.64
C PHE A 36 -13.71 5.80 -5.78
N MET A 37 -14.32 5.22 -4.74
CA MET A 37 -15.77 5.01 -4.70
C MET A 37 -16.46 6.27 -4.15
N ASP A 38 -17.67 6.51 -4.62
CA ASP A 38 -18.52 7.61 -4.15
C ASP A 38 -19.82 7.09 -3.53
N ASP A 39 -20.47 7.96 -2.76
CA ASP A 39 -21.86 7.84 -2.30
C ASP A 39 -22.17 6.48 -1.63
N GLU A 40 -23.19 5.78 -2.11
CA GLU A 40 -23.68 4.53 -1.51
C GLU A 40 -22.72 3.36 -1.67
N GLU A 41 -21.96 3.34 -2.78
CA GLU A 41 -20.97 2.31 -3.05
C GLU A 41 -19.85 2.39 -2.00
N TRP A 42 -19.30 3.59 -1.80
CA TRP A 42 -18.32 3.86 -0.76
C TRP A 42 -18.84 3.47 0.62
N PHE A 43 -20.06 3.92 0.96
CA PHE A 43 -20.63 3.68 2.29
C PHE A 43 -20.83 2.19 2.58
N LYS A 44 -21.29 1.43 1.58
CA LYS A 44 -21.46 -0.03 1.67
C LYS A 44 -20.13 -0.69 2.06
N TYR A 45 -19.06 -0.50 1.29
CA TYR A 45 -17.78 -1.17 1.56
C TYR A 45 -17.10 -0.61 2.81
N ARG A 46 -17.19 0.70 3.09
CA ARG A 46 -16.66 1.30 4.32
C ARG A 46 -17.31 0.68 5.56
N LYS A 47 -18.63 0.47 5.55
CA LYS A 47 -19.35 -0.17 6.66
C LYS A 47 -18.92 -1.63 6.87
N LEU A 48 -18.63 -2.37 5.81
CA LEU A 48 -18.16 -3.75 5.88
C LEU A 48 -16.71 -3.86 6.38
N LEU A 49 -15.83 -2.96 5.93
CA LEU A 49 -14.40 -3.01 6.23
C LEU A 49 -14.03 -2.37 7.57
N ASN A 50 -14.79 -1.38 8.06
CA ASN A 50 -14.50 -0.70 9.32
C ASN A 50 -14.36 -1.64 10.52
N PRO A 51 -15.29 -2.59 10.76
CA PRO A 51 -15.14 -3.53 11.87
C PRO A 51 -13.88 -4.38 11.74
N LEU A 52 -13.51 -4.77 10.51
CA LEU A 52 -12.36 -5.63 10.24
C LEU A 52 -11.02 -4.92 10.44
N MET A 53 -10.96 -3.61 10.13
CA MET A 53 -9.71 -2.85 10.10
C MET A 53 -9.52 -1.89 11.27
N MET A 54 -10.61 -1.40 11.89
CA MET A 54 -10.55 -0.29 12.86
C MET A 54 -11.09 -0.63 14.25
N ARG A 55 -11.90 -1.68 14.40
CA ARG A 55 -12.55 -2.01 15.68
C ARG A 55 -11.77 -3.06 16.47
N ASP A 56 -11.32 -4.12 15.81
CA ASP A 56 -10.49 -5.16 16.39
C ASP A 56 -9.17 -5.20 15.61
N THR A 57 -8.12 -4.67 16.24
CA THR A 57 -6.77 -4.55 15.66
C THR A 57 -5.80 -5.57 16.25
N ASP A 58 -6.20 -6.35 17.25
CA ASP A 58 -5.29 -7.22 17.99
C ASP A 58 -4.74 -8.33 17.09
N TRP A 59 -5.57 -8.82 16.17
CA TRP A 59 -5.16 -9.82 15.17
C TRP A 59 -4.07 -9.33 14.21
N MET A 60 -3.90 -8.00 14.06
CA MET A 60 -2.88 -7.40 13.18
C MET A 60 -1.50 -7.36 13.84
N VAL A 61 -1.42 -7.39 15.16
CA VAL A 61 -0.18 -7.17 15.92
C VAL A 61 0.86 -8.24 15.59
N LEU A 62 0.48 -9.51 15.64
CA LEU A 62 1.41 -10.64 15.41
C LEU A 62 1.96 -10.67 13.97
N PRO A 63 1.16 -10.53 12.90
CA PRO A 63 1.67 -10.40 11.54
C PRO A 63 2.66 -9.24 11.36
N ILE A 64 2.34 -8.06 11.92
CA ILE A 64 3.22 -6.88 11.83
C ILE A 64 4.54 -7.14 12.56
N GLN A 65 4.48 -7.64 13.80
CA GLN A 65 5.68 -7.97 14.58
C GLN A 65 6.59 -8.95 13.83
N ARG A 66 6.02 -10.01 13.26
CA ARG A 66 6.77 -11.00 12.45
C ARG A 66 7.50 -10.34 11.28
N MET A 67 6.85 -9.40 10.59
CA MET A 67 7.46 -8.68 9.47
C MET A 67 8.52 -7.67 9.90
N CYS A 68 8.35 -7.03 11.05
CA CYS A 68 9.37 -6.19 11.67
C CYS A 68 10.60 -7.00 12.07
N GLU A 69 10.42 -8.14 12.74
CA GLU A 69 11.50 -9.04 13.14
C GLU A 69 12.27 -9.56 11.93
N LYS A 70 11.56 -10.00 10.88
CA LYS A 70 12.17 -10.43 9.61
C LYS A 70 12.99 -9.32 8.96
N ALA A 71 12.49 -8.08 8.97
CA ALA A 71 13.21 -6.94 8.43
C ALA A 71 14.49 -6.65 9.24
N VAL A 72 14.40 -6.61 10.57
CA VAL A 72 15.56 -6.41 11.45
C VAL A 72 16.59 -7.52 11.28
N GLN A 73 16.16 -8.77 11.18
CA GLN A 73 17.04 -9.91 10.94
C GLN A 73 17.76 -9.75 9.60
N SER A 74 17.05 -9.46 8.52
CA SER A 74 17.64 -9.25 7.19
C SER A 74 18.65 -8.10 7.17
N LEU A 75 18.41 -7.03 7.94
CA LEU A 75 19.36 -5.93 8.08
C LEU A 75 20.59 -6.33 8.91
N SER A 76 20.41 -7.15 9.94
CA SER A 76 21.51 -7.64 10.78
C SER A 76 22.43 -8.63 10.08
N GLU A 77 21.92 -9.41 9.11
CA GLU A 77 22.72 -10.32 8.28
C GLU A 77 23.77 -9.58 7.42
N GLY A 78 23.53 -8.32 7.11
CA GLY A 78 24.49 -7.45 6.41
C GLY A 78 25.65 -6.98 7.28
N VAL A 79 25.52 -7.05 8.60
CA VAL A 79 26.55 -6.63 9.57
C VAL A 79 27.38 -7.85 9.96
N THR A 80 28.62 -7.90 9.49
CA THR A 80 29.57 -8.98 9.85
C THR A 80 30.66 -8.45 10.76
N LYS A 81 31.34 -9.34 11.49
CA LYS A 81 32.48 -8.95 12.34
C LYS A 81 33.60 -8.26 11.54
N ASP A 82 33.72 -8.58 10.26
CA ASP A 82 34.72 -8.04 9.34
C ASP A 82 34.25 -6.77 8.60
N ASN A 83 32.94 -6.47 8.64
CA ASN A 83 32.37 -5.23 8.12
C ASN A 83 31.33 -4.65 9.11
N PRO A 84 31.78 -3.90 10.13
CA PRO A 84 30.90 -3.34 11.16
C PRO A 84 29.99 -2.22 10.63
N SER A 85 30.25 -1.71 9.42
CA SER A 85 29.44 -0.70 8.75
C SER A 85 28.68 -1.31 7.57
N TYR A 86 27.38 -1.51 7.74
CA TYR A 86 26.48 -1.92 6.66
C TYR A 86 25.67 -0.71 6.18
N GLU A 87 25.88 -0.31 4.92
CA GLU A 87 25.07 0.71 4.26
C GLU A 87 23.94 0.04 3.49
N ILE A 88 22.69 0.38 3.86
CA ILE A 88 21.51 -0.08 3.13
C ILE A 88 21.40 0.75 1.86
N GLN A 89 21.74 0.13 0.73
CA GLN A 89 21.57 0.76 -0.57
C GLN A 89 20.08 0.91 -0.90
N ASN A 90 19.69 2.13 -1.31
CA ASN A 90 18.32 2.44 -1.73
C ASN A 90 17.24 2.10 -0.69
N ILE A 91 17.43 2.62 0.53
CA ILE A 91 16.51 2.43 1.67
C ILE A 91 15.06 2.71 1.33
N GLU A 92 14.79 3.73 0.50
CA GLU A 92 13.42 4.06 0.05
C GLU A 92 12.79 2.88 -0.68
N SER A 93 13.44 2.32 -1.70
CA SER A 93 12.93 1.15 -2.40
C SER A 93 12.75 -0.07 -1.48
N THR A 94 13.64 -0.24 -0.51
CA THR A 94 13.53 -1.30 0.51
C THR A 94 12.30 -1.13 1.39
N LEU A 95 12.01 0.09 1.83
CA LEU A 95 10.85 0.42 2.65
C LEU A 95 9.55 0.23 1.86
N TYR A 96 9.52 0.63 0.58
CA TYR A 96 8.35 0.48 -0.30
C TYR A 96 7.96 -0.99 -0.45
N LYS A 97 8.97 -1.83 -0.64
CA LYS A 97 8.77 -3.27 -0.71
C LYS A 97 8.30 -3.81 0.65
N TRP A 98 8.96 -3.42 1.74
CA TRP A 98 8.61 -3.88 3.08
C TRP A 98 7.17 -3.52 3.47
N SER A 99 6.73 -2.29 3.21
CA SER A 99 5.36 -1.84 3.51
C SER A 99 4.30 -2.64 2.74
N ILE A 100 4.57 -2.95 1.46
CA ILE A 100 3.73 -3.86 0.68
C ILE A 100 3.72 -5.27 1.29
N GLU A 101 4.87 -5.81 1.69
CA GLU A 101 4.98 -7.12 2.33
C GLU A 101 4.22 -7.19 3.67
N VAL A 102 4.21 -6.11 4.47
CA VAL A 102 3.42 -6.02 5.70
C VAL A 102 1.92 -6.14 5.40
N ILE A 103 1.41 -5.38 4.42
CA ILE A 103 0.00 -5.49 4.05
C ILE A 103 -0.33 -6.87 3.51
N LEU A 104 0.53 -7.48 2.68
CA LEU A 104 0.32 -8.84 2.20
C LEU A 104 0.30 -9.85 3.36
N CYS A 105 1.16 -9.68 4.36
CA CYS A 105 1.15 -10.49 5.56
C CYS A 105 -0.15 -10.33 6.35
N LEU A 106 -0.66 -9.11 6.51
CA LEU A 106 -1.97 -8.86 7.14
C LEU A 106 -3.13 -9.47 6.35
N MET A 107 -3.03 -9.47 5.02
CA MET A 107 -4.08 -9.99 4.14
C MET A 107 -4.14 -11.50 4.16
N LEU A 108 -2.97 -12.16 4.15
CA LEU A 108 -2.86 -13.62 4.14
C LEU A 108 -2.85 -14.24 5.55
N GLY A 109 -2.52 -13.46 6.58
CA GLY A 109 -2.39 -13.94 7.96
C GLY A 109 -1.33 -15.04 8.06
N ASN A 110 -1.69 -16.16 8.70
CA ASN A 110 -0.79 -17.30 8.86
C ASN A 110 -0.41 -17.99 7.55
N SER A 111 -1.15 -17.78 6.45
CA SER A 111 -0.83 -18.36 5.14
C SER A 111 0.30 -17.66 4.37
N TYR A 112 0.81 -16.53 4.89
CA TYR A 112 1.89 -15.75 4.27
C TYR A 112 3.23 -16.51 4.14
N ASN A 113 3.41 -17.69 4.76
CA ASN A 113 4.66 -18.45 4.69
C ASN A 113 4.51 -19.82 3.98
N THR A 114 3.53 -19.97 3.10
CA THR A 114 3.22 -21.24 2.41
C THR A 114 4.01 -21.44 1.10
N THR A 115 3.90 -22.62 0.49
CA THR A 115 4.72 -23.15 -0.61
C THR A 115 4.85 -22.24 -1.85
N ASN A 116 3.91 -21.32 -2.10
CA ASN A 116 3.89 -20.46 -3.30
C ASN A 116 4.52 -19.06 -3.11
N MET A 117 5.22 -18.82 -2.00
CA MET A 117 5.83 -17.51 -1.70
C MET A 117 6.93 -17.10 -2.68
N ALA A 118 7.64 -18.02 -3.33
CA ALA A 118 8.68 -17.64 -4.31
C ALA A 118 8.10 -16.89 -5.52
N LYS A 119 6.97 -17.39 -6.06
CA LYS A 119 6.25 -16.75 -7.18
C LYS A 119 5.65 -15.41 -6.74
N LEU A 120 5.08 -15.36 -5.54
CA LEU A 120 4.53 -14.13 -4.96
C LEU A 120 5.63 -13.07 -4.77
N ASN A 121 6.77 -13.44 -4.20
CA ASN A 121 7.88 -12.53 -3.93
C ASN A 121 8.42 -11.87 -5.21
N THR A 122 8.52 -12.61 -6.33
CA THR A 122 8.92 -12.02 -7.62
C THR A 122 7.94 -10.96 -8.08
N LEU A 123 6.63 -11.24 -8.01
CA LEU A 123 5.60 -10.27 -8.37
C LEU A 123 5.58 -9.06 -7.43
N VAL A 124 5.82 -9.26 -6.14
CA VAL A 124 5.91 -8.18 -5.14
C VAL A 124 7.11 -7.28 -5.42
N ASN A 125 8.25 -7.84 -5.83
CA ASN A 125 9.41 -7.05 -6.24
C ASN A 125 9.07 -6.16 -7.46
N ASP A 126 8.46 -6.72 -8.50
CA ASP A 126 8.09 -5.97 -9.70
C ASP A 126 7.01 -4.91 -9.39
N PHE A 127 6.06 -5.28 -8.54
CA PHE A 127 5.00 -4.40 -8.08
C PHE A 127 5.55 -3.23 -7.26
N SER A 128 6.47 -3.46 -6.31
CA SER A 128 7.07 -2.38 -5.51
C SER A 128 7.79 -1.33 -6.36
N ARG A 129 8.51 -1.76 -7.41
CA ARG A 129 9.20 -0.86 -8.35
C ARG A 129 8.22 -0.02 -9.17
N THR A 130 7.15 -0.65 -9.66
CA THR A 130 6.13 0.05 -10.46
C THR A 130 5.32 1.03 -9.61
N VAL A 131 4.96 0.66 -8.37
CA VAL A 131 4.28 1.53 -7.39
C VAL A 131 5.12 2.76 -7.04
N HIS A 132 6.40 2.59 -6.73
CA HIS A 132 7.27 3.74 -6.45
C HIS A 132 7.32 4.71 -7.64
N THR A 133 7.44 4.17 -8.85
CA THR A 133 7.53 4.97 -10.09
C THR A 133 6.22 5.70 -10.43
N ILE A 134 5.06 5.08 -10.20
CA ILE A 134 3.76 5.73 -10.48
C ILE A 134 3.49 6.90 -9.53
N PHE A 135 3.94 6.83 -8.27
CA PHE A 135 3.81 7.95 -7.32
C PHE A 135 4.71 9.13 -7.71
N GLN A 136 5.93 8.88 -8.21
CA GLN A 136 6.80 9.93 -8.75
C GLN A 136 6.12 10.70 -9.89
N TYR A 137 5.58 9.99 -10.89
CA TYR A 137 4.85 10.66 -11.99
C TYR A 137 3.54 11.30 -11.53
N SER A 138 2.87 10.72 -10.53
CA SER A 138 1.68 11.34 -9.94
C SER A 138 2.02 12.70 -9.33
N SER A 139 3.15 12.80 -8.61
CA SER A 139 3.64 14.05 -8.02
C SER A 139 4.00 15.08 -9.07
N GLU A 140 4.68 14.68 -10.17
CA GLU A 140 5.01 15.59 -11.28
C GLU A 140 3.76 16.18 -11.95
N LEU A 141 2.66 15.42 -11.97
CA LEU A 141 1.39 15.83 -12.58
C LEU A 141 0.48 16.66 -11.66
N MET A 142 0.79 16.80 -10.36
CA MET A 142 -0.12 17.47 -9.41
C MET A 142 -0.39 18.94 -9.74
N MET A 143 0.55 19.62 -10.41
CA MET A 143 0.43 21.04 -10.76
C MET A 143 -0.08 21.26 -12.20
N ILE A 144 -0.34 20.20 -12.95
CA ILE A 144 -0.70 20.26 -14.37
C ILE A 144 -2.09 19.65 -14.54
N PRO A 145 -3.08 20.41 -15.06
CA PRO A 145 -4.38 19.84 -15.37
C PRO A 145 -4.25 18.62 -16.30
N PRO A 146 -4.82 17.46 -15.94
CA PRO A 146 -4.51 16.20 -16.63
C PRO A 146 -4.96 16.19 -18.10
N HIS A 147 -6.03 16.91 -18.44
CA HIS A 147 -6.48 17.06 -19.82
C HIS A 147 -5.46 17.80 -20.71
N LEU A 148 -4.74 18.79 -20.15
CA LEU A 148 -3.66 19.47 -20.86
C LEU A 148 -2.44 18.57 -20.98
N ALA A 149 -2.09 17.85 -19.91
CA ALA A 149 -0.99 16.91 -19.92
C ALA A 149 -1.18 15.79 -20.97
N ASP A 150 -2.42 15.32 -21.13
CA ASP A 150 -2.81 14.37 -22.16
C ASP A 150 -2.82 14.99 -23.56
N CYS A 151 -3.44 16.16 -23.74
CA CYS A 151 -3.50 16.83 -25.04
C CYS A 151 -2.11 17.19 -25.59
N LEU A 152 -1.23 17.73 -24.73
CA LEU A 152 0.15 18.08 -25.06
C LEU A 152 1.08 16.86 -25.06
N GLN A 153 0.57 15.67 -24.70
CA GLN A 153 1.30 14.43 -24.76
C GLN A 153 2.62 14.48 -23.96
N LEU A 154 2.54 15.08 -22.76
CA LEU A 154 3.68 15.28 -21.86
C LEU A 154 4.31 13.93 -21.49
N SER A 155 5.63 13.93 -21.29
CA SER A 155 6.38 12.71 -20.97
C SER A 155 5.90 12.06 -19.67
N ALA A 156 5.67 12.86 -18.62
CA ALA A 156 5.14 12.39 -17.34
C ALA A 156 3.76 11.70 -17.51
N TRP A 157 2.85 12.32 -18.28
CA TRP A 157 1.53 11.76 -18.55
C TRP A 157 1.61 10.44 -19.31
N LYS A 158 2.39 10.37 -20.41
CA LYS A 158 2.55 9.12 -21.18
C LYS A 158 3.08 7.97 -20.34
N LYS A 159 4.05 8.25 -19.46
CA LYS A 159 4.63 7.24 -18.58
C LYS A 159 3.63 6.81 -17.51
N PHE A 160 2.92 7.76 -16.90
CA PHE A 160 1.84 7.49 -15.96
C PHE A 160 0.75 6.62 -16.60
N GLU A 161 0.22 7.04 -17.75
CA GLU A 161 -0.82 6.32 -18.50
C GLU A 161 -0.41 4.90 -18.89
N ARG A 162 0.88 4.67 -19.19
CA ARG A 162 1.41 3.34 -19.46
C ARG A 162 1.58 2.48 -18.21
N LEU A 163 2.02 3.07 -17.09
CA LEU A 163 2.36 2.33 -15.87
C LEU A 163 1.14 1.99 -15.00
N VAL A 164 0.07 2.79 -15.03
CA VAL A 164 -1.13 2.51 -14.23
C VAL A 164 -1.74 1.13 -14.57
N PRO A 165 -1.99 0.77 -15.85
CA PRO A 165 -2.48 -0.57 -16.20
C PRO A 165 -1.55 -1.70 -15.76
N GLU A 166 -0.24 -1.52 -15.92
CA GLU A 166 0.77 -2.52 -15.55
C GLU A 166 0.75 -2.77 -14.03
N THR A 167 0.72 -1.70 -13.25
CA THR A 167 0.65 -1.74 -11.78
C THR A 167 -0.61 -2.46 -11.31
N LEU A 168 -1.77 -2.13 -11.90
CA LEU A 168 -3.05 -2.78 -11.59
C LEU A 168 -3.07 -4.25 -12.03
N ALA A 169 -2.43 -4.60 -13.15
CA ALA A 169 -2.31 -5.98 -13.60
C ALA A 169 -1.44 -6.81 -12.66
N LEU A 170 -0.32 -6.25 -12.17
CA LEU A 170 0.53 -6.88 -11.17
C LEU A 170 -0.22 -7.09 -9.84
N ALA A 171 -0.91 -6.06 -9.35
CA ALA A 171 -1.77 -6.16 -8.18
C ALA A 171 -2.79 -7.29 -8.33
N ASN A 172 -3.52 -7.33 -9.46
CA ASN A 172 -4.50 -8.37 -9.72
C ASN A 172 -3.89 -9.77 -9.72
N LYS A 173 -2.70 -9.96 -10.31
CA LYS A 173 -1.99 -11.25 -10.29
C LYS A 173 -1.59 -11.68 -8.87
N ILE A 174 -1.10 -10.74 -8.06
CA ILE A 174 -0.78 -10.98 -6.64
C ILE A 174 -2.03 -11.46 -5.89
N ILE A 175 -3.18 -10.81 -6.14
CA ILE A 175 -4.44 -11.13 -5.49
C ILE A 175 -5.00 -12.47 -5.99
N ASP A 176 -4.89 -12.77 -7.29
CA ASP A 176 -5.33 -14.04 -7.86
C ASP A 176 -4.53 -15.21 -7.28
N ILE A 177 -3.21 -15.09 -7.17
CA ILE A 177 -2.37 -16.08 -6.47
C ILE A 177 -2.79 -16.21 -5.00
N SER A 178 -3.09 -15.09 -4.35
CA SER A 178 -3.53 -15.07 -2.95
C SER A 178 -4.87 -15.76 -2.73
N LEU A 179 -5.76 -15.77 -3.74
CA LEU A 179 -7.08 -16.37 -3.67
C LEU A 179 -7.10 -17.83 -4.13
N ASP A 180 -6.32 -18.16 -5.16
CA ASP A 180 -6.41 -19.45 -5.86
C ASP A 180 -5.27 -20.41 -5.48
N ASP A 181 -4.06 -19.88 -5.26
CA ASP A 181 -2.83 -20.67 -5.08
C ASP A 181 -2.39 -20.77 -3.60
N ILE A 182 -2.98 -19.97 -2.71
CA ILE A 182 -2.63 -19.91 -1.28
C ILE A 182 -3.79 -20.42 -0.45
N GLU A 183 -3.50 -21.31 0.51
CA GLU A 183 -4.51 -21.82 1.43
C GLU A 183 -5.17 -20.68 2.19
N ARG A 184 -6.51 -20.73 2.30
CA ARG A 184 -7.29 -19.70 2.99
C ARG A 184 -6.80 -19.55 4.44
N GLY A 185 -6.18 -18.41 4.72
CA GLY A 185 -5.69 -18.06 6.05
C GLY A 185 -6.75 -17.41 6.93
N ASP A 186 -6.28 -16.81 8.01
CA ASP A 186 -7.05 -16.05 9.01
C ASP A 186 -6.90 -14.52 8.87
N GLY A 187 -6.20 -14.06 7.82
CA GLY A 187 -5.96 -12.65 7.54
C GLY A 187 -7.16 -11.90 6.97
N LEU A 188 -6.96 -10.62 6.66
CA LEU A 188 -8.04 -9.73 6.17
C LEU A 188 -8.70 -10.23 4.87
N LEU A 189 -7.97 -10.91 3.99
CA LEU A 189 -8.54 -11.47 2.76
C LEU A 189 -9.65 -12.48 3.07
N SER A 190 -9.43 -13.36 4.05
CA SER A 190 -10.42 -14.36 4.47
C SER A 190 -11.69 -13.71 5.03
N LYS A 191 -11.53 -12.65 5.84
CA LYS A 191 -12.61 -11.86 6.44
C LYS A 191 -13.38 -11.05 5.39
N MET A 192 -12.70 -10.57 4.35
CA MET A 192 -13.32 -9.90 3.21
C MET A 192 -14.15 -10.87 2.37
N GLN A 193 -13.66 -12.10 2.15
CA GLN A 193 -14.42 -13.14 1.44
C GLN A 193 -15.73 -13.52 2.16
N ASP A 194 -15.78 -13.39 3.49
CA ASP A 194 -17.00 -13.67 4.27
C ASP A 194 -18.08 -12.59 4.13
N CYS A 195 -17.70 -11.34 3.81
CA CYS A 195 -18.62 -10.20 3.80
C CYS A 195 -18.80 -9.52 2.43
N ILE A 196 -17.95 -9.85 1.45
CA ILE A 196 -17.97 -9.31 0.09
C ILE A 196 -18.15 -10.47 -0.90
N ALA A 197 -19.32 -10.56 -1.53
CA ALA A 197 -19.64 -11.63 -2.46
C ALA A 197 -18.89 -11.54 -3.81
N SER A 198 -18.55 -10.32 -4.26
CA SER A 198 -17.93 -10.10 -5.56
C SER A 198 -16.41 -10.19 -5.46
N ARG A 199 -15.82 -11.14 -6.20
CA ARG A 199 -14.36 -11.27 -6.32
C ARG A 199 -13.73 -10.01 -6.91
N ASP A 200 -14.39 -9.38 -7.89
CA ASP A 200 -13.89 -8.14 -8.50
C ASP A 200 -13.87 -6.98 -7.50
N ASP A 201 -14.82 -6.93 -6.57
CA ASP A 201 -14.84 -5.93 -5.50
C ASP A 201 -13.70 -6.14 -4.50
N ILE A 202 -13.43 -7.39 -4.13
CA ILE A 202 -12.28 -7.74 -3.30
C ILE A 202 -10.99 -7.33 -4.02
N LYS A 203 -10.84 -7.66 -5.30
CA LYS A 203 -9.65 -7.34 -6.09
C LYS A 203 -9.38 -5.83 -6.14
N ARG A 204 -10.38 -5.01 -6.48
CA ARG A 204 -10.19 -3.55 -6.57
C ARG A 204 -9.91 -2.89 -5.22
N ILE A 205 -10.56 -3.34 -4.14
CA ILE A 205 -10.32 -2.82 -2.78
C ILE A 205 -8.91 -3.19 -2.32
N PHE A 206 -8.51 -4.45 -2.51
CA PHE A 206 -7.20 -4.92 -2.09
C PHE A 206 -6.09 -4.28 -2.93
N ALA A 207 -6.27 -4.16 -4.25
CA ALA A 207 -5.31 -3.47 -5.12
C ALA A 207 -5.04 -2.04 -4.64
N ASP A 208 -6.07 -1.27 -4.28
CA ASP A 208 -5.90 0.09 -3.78
C ASP A 208 -5.23 0.11 -2.39
N LEU A 209 -5.51 -0.87 -1.53
CA LEU A 209 -4.87 -0.99 -0.22
C LEU A 209 -3.35 -1.21 -0.35
N ILE A 210 -2.91 -2.11 -1.23
CA ILE A 210 -1.47 -2.38 -1.44
C ILE A 210 -0.76 -1.24 -2.16
N ILE A 211 -1.44 -0.54 -3.08
CA ILE A 211 -0.87 0.65 -3.73
C ILE A 211 -0.68 1.77 -2.70
N ALA A 212 -1.68 2.03 -1.86
CA ALA A 212 -1.61 3.11 -0.87
C ALA A 212 -0.58 2.87 0.24
N ALA A 213 -0.35 1.60 0.61
CA ALA A 213 0.57 1.26 1.68
C ALA A 213 2.04 1.53 1.33
N GLY A 214 2.41 1.40 0.05
CA GLY A 214 3.76 1.67 -0.44
C GLY A 214 4.24 3.09 -0.13
N ASP A 215 3.39 4.11 -0.37
CA ASP A 215 3.79 5.53 -0.28
C ASP A 215 3.70 6.10 1.15
N THR A 216 2.71 5.65 1.94
CA THR A 216 2.35 6.30 3.21
C THR A 216 3.22 5.91 4.41
N HIS A 217 3.75 4.68 4.46
CA HIS A 217 4.56 4.20 5.59
C HIS A 217 6.04 4.62 5.47
N ASP A 218 6.53 4.73 4.23
CA ASP A 218 7.90 5.10 3.91
C ASP A 218 8.21 6.55 4.29
N LEU A 219 7.25 7.44 4.05
CA LEU A 219 7.37 8.86 4.39
C LEU A 219 7.61 9.07 5.90
N VAL A 220 6.99 8.23 6.75
CA VAL A 220 7.13 8.29 8.20
C VAL A 220 8.53 7.86 8.63
N LEU A 221 9.04 6.73 8.12
CA LEU A 221 10.38 6.23 8.47
C LEU A 221 11.50 7.15 7.97
N LEU A 222 11.35 7.73 6.77
CA LEU A 222 12.30 8.72 6.23
C LEU A 222 12.30 10.04 7.03
N SER A 223 11.16 10.42 7.64
CA SER A 223 11.08 11.61 8.50
C SER A 223 11.79 11.42 9.86
N VAL A 224 11.77 10.20 10.40
CA VAL A 224 12.48 9.85 11.65
C VAL A 224 13.99 9.85 11.44
N GLY A 225 14.49 9.33 10.31
CA GLY A 225 15.92 9.38 9.97
C GLY A 225 16.49 10.79 9.80
N LYS A 226 15.66 11.78 9.47
CA LYS A 226 16.04 13.20 9.35
C LYS A 226 16.03 13.96 10.68
N THR A 227 15.52 13.35 11.76
CA THR A 227 15.43 13.97 13.09
C THR A 227 16.22 13.13 14.12
N PRO A 228 17.56 13.17 14.11
CA PRO A 228 18.39 12.37 15.02
C PRO A 228 18.21 12.70 16.52
N ASN A 229 17.43 13.74 16.86
CA ASN A 229 17.37 14.31 18.20
C ASN A 229 16.05 14.09 18.96
N THR A 230 15.23 13.12 18.54
CA THR A 230 14.02 12.71 19.30
C THR A 230 14.28 11.57 20.29
N ALA A 231 15.46 10.96 20.26
CA ALA A 231 15.94 10.14 21.37
C ALA A 231 16.30 11.07 22.54
N GLY A 232 15.41 11.13 23.54
CA GLY A 232 15.64 11.91 24.76
C GLY A 232 16.98 11.54 25.42
N PRO A 233 17.61 12.47 26.15
CA PRO A 233 18.88 12.22 26.80
C PRO A 233 18.68 11.19 27.93
N ASP A 234 19.67 10.32 28.07
CA ASP A 234 19.91 9.44 29.22
C ASP A 234 18.98 8.23 29.41
N LYS A 235 19.32 7.12 28.72
CA LYS A 235 19.51 5.82 29.41
C LYS A 235 20.72 5.10 28.83
N LYS A 236 21.82 5.11 29.59
CA LYS A 236 23.00 4.27 29.37
C LYS A 236 22.58 2.80 29.46
N TRP A 237 22.67 2.07 28.36
CA TRP A 237 22.69 0.62 28.39
C TRP A 237 24.12 0.17 28.70
N ASN A 238 24.36 -0.20 29.96
CA ASN A 238 25.56 -0.95 30.31
C ASN A 238 25.36 -2.40 29.88
N ILE A 239 26.16 -2.79 28.88
CA ILE A 239 26.63 -4.12 28.46
C ILE A 239 25.68 -5.29 28.69
#